data_AF-A0A662QTA1-F1
#
_entry.id   AF-A0A662QTA1-F1
#
_cell.length_a   1.000
_cell.length_b   1.000
_cell.length_c   1.000
_cell.angle_alpha   90.00
_cell.angle_beta   90.00
_cell.angle_gamma   90.00
#
_symmetry.space_group_name_H-M   'P 1'
#
loop_
_entity.id
_entity.type
_entity.pdbx_description
1 polymer ?
#
loop_
_entity_poly.entity_id
_entity_poly.type
_entity_poly.pdbx_seq_one_letter_code
_entity_poly.pdbx_strand_id
1 'polypeptide(L)'
;MIDMNLKKYIVMLIVLGVLGLSTVASATTDYNVTYMSNIIDDKGTYWKLYDHNTNGPVNGPKNSAEDIIITFGNVDNPDKLKFKMGGRDWRSINVYASNDASTWTNIKNICCYGNGDYTADISGFSGVLYVKFHLSTGSCCGMNSYVELYKNIEASEKNTNSNLISSCTIITKPGEYHLTKDIVTGSIRKCINIRADNVILDCKGYMIYDPENMLAGPNALSTFISRGVYSNKNNITVKNCIIKGWHRGIEFYTTHNGNIYNNELYNNKYYDIYLNKNENTNITENKIHNNKYGTGIKLGYTAKGTIADNNIYSNKLQGIYLVRSTYNTIMDNEIKNNKYGIKMYNVARYNIIKNNRIVSNKNKGMDISFCSSRNKIYNNYFNNTYNAYDTKNNYWNTTNSTGPNIIGGPYIGGNYFSDYIYNDTDGDGFGEVPYNIPGGGSNTDYLPLAIPEVPTIFLSIGMMFLSLLSMKRKIN
;
A
#
# COMPACT_ATOMS: atom_id res chain seq x y z
N MET A 1 -35.72 -7.63 51.26
CA MET A 1 -35.49 -9.06 51.52
C MET A 1 -35.99 -9.85 50.33
N ILE A 2 -35.12 -10.10 49.35
CA ILE A 2 -35.20 -11.24 48.44
C ILE A 2 -33.75 -11.72 48.29
N ASP A 3 -33.63 -13.04 48.34
CA ASP A 3 -32.48 -13.84 48.73
C ASP A 3 -31.28 -13.75 47.76
N MET A 4 -30.08 -13.66 48.32
CA MET A 4 -28.80 -13.64 47.61
C MET A 4 -28.34 -15.07 47.34
N ASN A 5 -28.44 -15.54 46.09
CA ASN A 5 -27.75 -16.75 45.64
C ASN A 5 -27.43 -16.74 44.12
N LEU A 6 -26.88 -15.65 43.60
CA LEU A 6 -26.21 -15.67 42.28
C LEU A 6 -24.74 -16.05 42.46
N LYS A 7 -24.39 -17.30 42.12
CA LYS A 7 -23.01 -17.69 41.81
C LYS A 7 -22.51 -16.85 40.63
N LYS A 8 -21.30 -16.32 40.78
CA LYS A 8 -20.61 -15.39 39.88
C LYS A 8 -20.42 -15.96 38.47
N TYR A 9 -21.13 -15.43 37.49
CA TYR A 9 -20.73 -15.52 36.08
C TYR A 9 -19.99 -14.23 35.71
N ILE A 10 -18.66 -14.30 35.53
CA ILE A 10 -17.91 -13.21 34.91
C ILE A 10 -17.90 -13.50 33.40
N VAL A 11 -18.75 -12.79 32.66
CA VAL A 11 -18.66 -12.75 31.20
C VAL A 11 -17.55 -11.77 30.84
N MET A 12 -16.38 -12.28 30.45
CA MET A 12 -15.29 -11.43 29.97
C MET A 12 -15.44 -11.22 28.46
N LEU A 13 -16.12 -10.14 28.10
CA LEU A 13 -16.24 -9.64 26.73
C LEU A 13 -14.91 -9.00 26.33
N ILE A 14 -14.04 -9.73 25.64
CA ILE A 14 -12.88 -9.12 24.98
C ILE A 14 -13.37 -8.54 23.65
N VAL A 15 -13.84 -7.29 23.70
CA VAL A 15 -13.96 -6.45 22.51
C VAL A 15 -12.56 -5.92 22.20
N LEU A 16 -11.82 -6.62 21.33
CA LEU A 16 -10.71 -6.01 20.63
C LEU A 16 -11.18 -5.77 19.20
N GLY A 17 -11.50 -4.51 18.93
CA GLY A 17 -11.95 -4.04 17.63
C GLY A 17 -10.88 -4.31 16.56
N VAL A 18 -11.11 -5.36 15.76
CA VAL A 18 -10.46 -5.58 14.47
C VAL A 18 -11.51 -6.18 13.56
N LEU A 19 -12.05 -5.38 12.65
CA LEU A 19 -13.03 -5.82 11.65
C LEU A 19 -12.33 -6.57 10.51
N GLY A 20 -12.62 -7.87 10.41
CA GLY A 20 -12.27 -8.70 9.26
C GLY A 20 -12.28 -10.19 9.61
N LEU A 21 -13.48 -10.78 9.66
CA LEU A 21 -13.85 -12.12 10.14
C LEU A 21 -13.79 -12.29 11.66
N SER A 22 -14.86 -11.85 12.31
CA SER A 22 -15.14 -12.04 13.73
C SER A 22 -15.55 -13.49 14.01
N THR A 23 -14.58 -14.37 14.27
CA THR A 23 -14.80 -15.32 15.35
C THR A 23 -14.27 -14.65 16.60
N VAL A 24 -15.12 -13.85 17.25
CA VAL A 24 -14.85 -13.42 18.63
C VAL A 24 -14.91 -14.69 19.45
N ALA A 25 -13.74 -15.17 19.89
CA ALA A 25 -13.66 -16.31 20.80
C ALA A 25 -13.73 -15.79 22.23
N SER A 26 -14.89 -15.91 22.89
CA SER A 26 -15.01 -15.64 24.34
C SER A 26 -15.05 -16.95 25.09
N ALA A 27 -14.20 -17.09 26.12
CA ALA A 27 -14.23 -18.23 27.03
C ALA A 27 -14.97 -17.86 28.32
N THR A 28 -15.82 -18.76 28.80
CA THR A 28 -16.46 -18.68 30.12
C THR A 28 -16.20 -19.97 30.88
N THR A 29 -15.83 -19.84 32.16
CA THR A 29 -15.41 -20.94 33.03
C THR A 29 -15.89 -20.71 34.47
N ASP A 30 -15.99 -21.78 35.26
CA ASP A 30 -16.30 -21.73 36.69
C ASP A 30 -15.06 -21.37 37.58
N TYR A 31 -13.88 -21.18 36.98
CA TYR A 31 -12.63 -20.68 37.63
C TYR A 31 -11.99 -19.52 36.85
N ASN A 32 -11.01 -18.81 37.44
CA ASN A 32 -10.38 -17.59 36.90
C ASN A 32 -9.55 -17.79 35.60
N VAL A 33 -10.19 -18.08 34.46
CA VAL A 33 -9.57 -17.85 33.14
C VAL A 33 -9.53 -16.36 32.89
N THR A 34 -8.35 -15.79 32.68
CA THR A 34 -8.19 -14.31 32.67
C THR A 34 -8.12 -13.73 31.29
N TYR A 35 -7.49 -14.43 30.35
CA TYR A 35 -7.45 -13.98 28.97
C TYR A 35 -7.00 -15.12 28.06
N MET A 36 -7.41 -15.01 26.80
CA MET A 36 -6.93 -15.85 25.71
C MET A 36 -5.87 -15.02 24.97
N SER A 37 -4.64 -15.53 24.82
CA SER A 37 -3.62 -14.82 24.05
C SER A 37 -3.57 -15.37 22.61
N ASN A 38 -3.48 -14.45 21.66
CA ASN A 38 -3.22 -14.75 20.25
C ASN A 38 -1.71 -14.85 20.07
N ILE A 39 -1.22 -16.03 19.72
CA ILE A 39 0.19 -16.24 19.41
C ILE A 39 0.31 -16.49 17.92
N ILE A 40 1.18 -15.71 17.26
CA ILE A 40 1.51 -15.84 15.85
C ILE A 40 2.96 -16.29 15.77
N ASP A 41 3.19 -17.51 15.32
CA ASP A 41 4.53 -18.04 15.04
C ASP A 41 4.64 -18.61 13.62
N ASP A 42 5.80 -19.21 13.31
CA ASP A 42 6.10 -19.78 11.99
C ASP A 42 5.17 -20.93 11.58
N LYS A 43 4.36 -21.45 12.52
CA LYS A 43 3.37 -22.52 12.30
C LYS A 43 1.93 -22.01 12.18
N GLY A 44 1.69 -20.71 12.40
CA GLY A 44 0.39 -20.07 12.20
C GLY A 44 -0.10 -19.27 13.40
N THR A 45 -1.42 -19.06 13.47
CA THR A 45 -2.09 -18.37 14.58
C THR A 45 -2.75 -19.40 15.49
N TYR A 46 -2.47 -19.35 16.79
CA TYR A 46 -3.10 -20.22 17.79
C TYR A 46 -3.54 -19.43 19.02
N TRP A 47 -4.48 -20.03 19.75
CA TRP A 47 -5.05 -19.45 20.95
C TRP A 47 -4.63 -20.29 22.15
N LYS A 48 -4.06 -19.63 23.15
CA LYS A 48 -3.66 -20.26 24.41
C LYS A 48 -4.45 -19.65 25.57
N LEU A 49 -5.02 -20.53 26.40
CA LEU A 49 -5.78 -20.15 27.58
C LEU A 49 -4.83 -19.97 28.76
N TYR A 50 -4.96 -18.85 29.50
CA TYR A 50 -4.13 -18.56 30.67
C TYR A 50 -4.93 -18.46 31.97
N ASP A 51 -4.33 -19.01 33.04
CA ASP A 51 -4.81 -18.92 34.43
C ASP A 51 -4.42 -17.57 35.06
N HIS A 52 -5.35 -16.94 35.78
CA HIS A 52 -5.19 -15.62 36.42
C HIS A 52 -4.05 -15.51 37.39
N ASN A 53 -3.90 -16.55 38.21
CA ASN A 53 -3.09 -16.49 39.41
C ASN A 53 -1.64 -16.81 39.08
N THR A 54 -1.43 -17.57 38.00
CA THR A 54 -0.10 -18.07 37.62
C THR A 54 0.45 -17.42 36.37
N ASN A 55 -0.37 -16.75 35.56
CA ASN A 55 -0.01 -16.24 34.24
C ASN A 55 0.57 -17.33 33.31
N GLY A 56 0.30 -18.60 33.64
CA GLY A 56 0.67 -19.80 32.90
C GLY A 56 -0.55 -20.44 32.23
N PRO A 57 -0.38 -21.58 31.54
CA PRO A 57 -1.49 -22.32 30.93
C PRO A 57 -2.56 -22.67 31.97
N VAL A 58 -3.84 -22.65 31.57
CA VAL A 58 -4.94 -23.10 32.46
C VAL A 58 -4.68 -24.53 32.90
N ASN A 59 -4.47 -24.71 34.21
CA ASN A 59 -4.32 -26.03 34.83
C ASN A 59 -5.69 -26.68 34.96
N GLY A 60 -5.79 -27.97 34.64
CA GLY A 60 -7.04 -28.72 34.85
C GLY A 60 -7.52 -28.72 36.31
N PRO A 61 -8.83 -28.89 36.55
CA PRO A 61 -9.39 -28.99 37.91
C PRO A 61 -8.65 -30.04 38.75
N LYS A 62 -8.67 -29.99 40.08
CA LYS A 62 -8.14 -31.07 40.94
C LYS A 62 -9.31 -31.84 41.53
N ASN A 63 -9.47 -33.13 41.21
CA ASN A 63 -10.58 -33.96 41.70
C ASN A 63 -11.98 -33.44 41.35
N SER A 64 -12.13 -32.67 40.27
CA SER A 64 -13.42 -32.18 39.79
C SER A 64 -13.54 -32.31 38.27
N ALA A 65 -14.76 -32.14 37.77
CA ALA A 65 -15.04 -32.02 36.36
C ALA A 65 -15.59 -30.60 36.08
N GLU A 66 -15.12 -29.95 35.02
CA GLU A 66 -15.48 -28.56 34.71
C GLU A 66 -15.68 -28.34 33.21
N ASP A 67 -16.54 -27.37 32.88
CA ASP A 67 -16.82 -26.97 31.50
C ASP A 67 -16.06 -25.69 31.15
N ILE A 68 -15.28 -25.73 30.06
CA ILE A 68 -14.78 -24.55 29.37
C ILE A 68 -15.61 -24.35 28.11
N ILE A 69 -16.43 -23.30 28.08
CA ILE A 69 -17.23 -22.95 26.91
C ILE A 69 -16.50 -21.86 26.14
N ILE A 70 -16.25 -22.11 24.87
CA ILE A 70 -15.67 -21.18 23.91
C ILE A 70 -16.76 -20.87 22.89
N THR A 71 -17.14 -19.60 22.82
CA THR A 71 -18.06 -19.12 21.79
C THR A 71 -17.23 -18.69 20.61
N PHE A 72 -17.34 -19.37 19.47
CA PHE A 72 -16.89 -18.85 18.18
C PHE A 72 -17.98 -17.94 17.61
N GLY A 73 -17.59 -16.90 16.89
CA GLY A 73 -18.53 -16.09 16.12
C GLY A 73 -19.22 -16.88 15.02
N ASN A 74 -19.78 -16.18 14.03
CA ASN A 74 -20.53 -16.83 12.96
C ASN A 74 -19.60 -17.70 12.09
N VAL A 75 -19.80 -19.02 12.11
CA VAL A 75 -19.07 -20.01 11.29
C VAL A 75 -19.97 -20.54 10.18
N ASP A 76 -19.40 -20.75 9.00
CA ASP A 76 -20.11 -21.30 7.84
C ASP A 76 -19.49 -22.65 7.47
N ASN A 77 -20.20 -23.73 7.82
CA ASN A 77 -19.85 -25.14 7.59
C ASN A 77 -18.37 -25.48 7.89
N PRO A 78 -17.97 -25.47 9.17
CA PRO A 78 -16.60 -25.72 9.57
C PRO A 78 -16.26 -27.22 9.45
N ASP A 79 -15.06 -27.58 8.97
CA ASP A 79 -14.66 -28.97 8.78
C ASP A 79 -14.25 -29.62 10.12
N LYS A 80 -13.14 -29.16 10.71
CA LYS A 80 -12.58 -29.77 11.93
C LYS A 80 -12.20 -28.73 12.97
N LEU A 81 -12.23 -29.11 14.24
CA LEU A 81 -11.60 -28.38 15.33
C LEU A 81 -10.27 -29.04 15.67
N LYS A 82 -9.16 -28.29 15.59
CA LYS A 82 -7.84 -28.77 15.98
C LYS A 82 -7.44 -28.24 17.36
N PHE A 83 -6.95 -29.10 18.23
CA PHE A 83 -6.49 -28.72 19.57
C PHE A 83 -5.37 -29.63 20.07
N LYS A 84 -4.43 -29.09 20.83
CA LYS A 84 -3.43 -29.85 21.57
C LYS A 84 -3.87 -30.09 22.99
N MET A 85 -3.42 -31.21 23.52
CA MET A 85 -3.41 -31.47 24.94
C MET A 85 -2.00 -31.77 25.42
N GLY A 86 -1.65 -31.24 26.58
CA GLY A 86 -0.46 -31.63 27.34
C GLY A 86 -0.80 -31.76 28.82
N GLY A 87 -0.01 -32.54 29.58
CA GLY A 87 -0.25 -32.79 31.01
C GLY A 87 0.06 -34.22 31.43
N ARG A 88 -0.15 -34.56 32.71
CA ARG A 88 0.08 -35.92 33.21
C ARG A 88 -1.18 -36.66 33.68
N ASP A 89 -2.27 -35.96 33.98
CA ASP A 89 -3.35 -36.55 34.81
C ASP A 89 -4.78 -36.25 34.31
N TRP A 90 -5.01 -36.29 32.99
CA TRP A 90 -6.36 -36.24 32.40
C TRP A 90 -7.09 -37.59 32.60
N ARG A 91 -8.27 -37.58 33.24
CA ARG A 91 -9.17 -38.75 33.29
C ARG A 91 -9.98 -38.84 32.00
N SER A 92 -10.65 -37.76 31.63
CA SER A 92 -11.38 -37.66 30.37
C SER A 92 -11.54 -36.20 29.94
N ILE A 93 -11.63 -36.00 28.62
CA ILE A 93 -12.11 -34.77 28.02
C ILE A 93 -13.22 -35.13 27.04
N ASN A 94 -14.38 -34.54 27.23
CA ASN A 94 -15.49 -34.62 26.28
C ASN A 94 -15.66 -33.26 25.63
N VAL A 95 -15.57 -33.21 24.31
CA VAL A 95 -15.79 -32.00 23.51
C VAL A 95 -17.20 -32.04 22.96
N TYR A 96 -17.93 -30.95 23.16
CA TYR A 96 -19.28 -30.76 22.64
C TYR A 96 -19.33 -29.53 21.74
N ALA A 97 -20.22 -29.54 20.76
CA ALA A 97 -20.53 -28.38 19.93
C ALA A 97 -22.03 -28.09 19.92
N SER A 98 -22.38 -26.83 19.69
CA SER A 98 -23.76 -26.38 19.50
C SER A 98 -23.89 -25.10 18.69
N ASN A 99 -25.03 -24.92 18.02
CA ASN A 99 -25.47 -23.65 17.44
C ASN A 99 -26.38 -22.84 18.40
N ASP A 100 -26.89 -23.49 19.45
CA ASP A 100 -27.68 -22.89 20.52
C ASP A 100 -27.15 -23.36 21.89
N ALA A 101 -26.72 -22.46 22.77
CA ALA A 101 -26.06 -22.85 24.03
C ALA A 101 -26.94 -23.71 24.99
N SER A 102 -28.19 -23.99 24.61
CA SER A 102 -29.18 -24.87 25.24
C SER A 102 -29.03 -26.36 24.93
N THR A 103 -28.56 -26.74 23.73
CA THR A 103 -28.37 -28.15 23.37
C THR A 103 -26.89 -28.43 23.10
N TRP A 104 -26.41 -29.65 23.32
CA TRP A 104 -24.98 -29.97 23.16
C TRP A 104 -24.82 -31.31 22.48
N THR A 105 -24.13 -31.32 21.34
CA THR A 105 -23.76 -32.55 20.63
C THR A 105 -22.35 -32.94 21.03
N ASN A 106 -22.15 -34.16 21.53
CA ASN A 106 -20.81 -34.67 21.81
C ASN A 106 -20.10 -34.98 20.49
N ILE A 107 -18.97 -34.32 20.24
CA ILE A 107 -18.20 -34.43 18.99
C ILE A 107 -16.86 -35.14 19.17
N LYS A 108 -16.39 -35.31 20.41
CA LYS A 108 -15.15 -36.03 20.70
C LYS A 108 -15.09 -36.46 22.16
N ASN A 109 -14.61 -37.69 22.41
CA ASN A 109 -14.22 -38.15 23.75
C ASN A 109 -12.74 -38.56 23.72
N ILE A 110 -11.98 -38.15 24.74
CA ILE A 110 -10.56 -38.45 24.91
C ILE A 110 -10.38 -38.97 26.33
N CYS A 111 -9.82 -40.17 26.50
CA CYS A 111 -9.61 -40.77 27.82
C CYS A 111 -8.11 -41.07 28.06
N CYS A 112 -7.68 -40.93 29.32
CA CYS A 112 -6.42 -41.38 29.92
C CYS A 112 -5.10 -41.07 29.18
N TYR A 113 -4.27 -40.18 29.76
CA TYR A 113 -2.87 -39.92 29.37
C TYR A 113 -2.62 -39.42 27.93
N GLY A 114 -3.67 -38.99 27.23
CA GLY A 114 -3.62 -38.49 25.86
C GLY A 114 -2.96 -37.12 25.74
N ASN A 115 -1.63 -37.07 25.76
CA ASN A 115 -0.90 -35.91 25.26
C ASN A 115 -0.75 -36.02 23.75
N GLY A 116 -1.05 -34.94 23.03
CA GLY A 116 -0.94 -34.94 21.58
C GLY A 116 -1.87 -33.94 20.90
N ASP A 117 -1.85 -33.99 19.58
CA ASP A 117 -2.71 -33.18 18.73
C ASP A 117 -3.99 -33.96 18.39
N TYR A 118 -5.13 -33.30 18.56
CA TYR A 118 -6.45 -33.87 18.39
C TYR A 118 -7.27 -33.09 17.37
N THR A 119 -8.19 -33.83 16.74
CA THR A 119 -9.21 -33.29 15.84
C THR A 119 -10.60 -33.74 16.30
N ALA A 120 -11.55 -32.82 16.30
CA ALA A 120 -12.97 -33.10 16.44
C ALA A 120 -13.72 -32.66 15.18
N ASP A 121 -14.68 -33.44 14.74
CA ASP A 121 -15.52 -33.12 13.58
C ASP A 121 -16.59 -32.10 14.01
N ILE A 122 -16.66 -31.01 13.28
CA ILE A 122 -17.67 -29.96 13.48
C ILE A 122 -18.41 -29.67 12.17
N SER A 123 -18.31 -30.57 11.20
CA SER A 123 -19.11 -30.50 9.98
C SER A 123 -20.59 -30.61 10.33
N GLY A 124 -21.41 -29.73 9.72
CA GLY A 124 -22.85 -29.65 9.98
C GLY A 124 -23.29 -28.55 10.95
N PHE A 125 -22.38 -27.85 11.63
CA PHE A 125 -22.71 -26.66 12.42
C PHE A 125 -22.66 -25.39 11.53
N SER A 126 -23.62 -24.48 11.64
CA SER A 126 -23.61 -23.18 10.92
C SER A 126 -24.30 -22.07 11.73
N GLY A 127 -23.74 -20.87 11.77
CA GLY A 127 -24.20 -19.83 12.71
C GLY A 127 -23.17 -19.53 13.80
N VAL A 128 -23.61 -18.98 14.93
CA VAL A 128 -22.75 -18.86 16.13
C VAL A 128 -22.44 -20.27 16.64
N LEU A 129 -21.17 -20.63 16.75
CA LEU A 129 -20.76 -21.96 17.20
C LEU A 129 -20.22 -21.89 18.64
N TYR A 130 -20.85 -22.65 19.53
CA TYR A 130 -20.35 -22.87 20.88
C TYR A 130 -19.60 -24.20 20.91
N VAL A 131 -18.40 -24.22 21.49
CA VAL A 131 -17.67 -25.46 21.78
C VAL A 131 -17.42 -25.54 23.27
N LYS A 132 -17.77 -26.67 23.86
CA LYS A 132 -17.58 -26.93 25.29
C LYS A 132 -16.62 -28.08 25.50
N PHE A 133 -15.58 -27.83 26.29
CA PHE A 133 -14.66 -28.84 26.76
C PHE A 133 -15.05 -29.20 28.20
N HIS A 134 -15.59 -30.40 28.39
CA HIS A 134 -15.81 -30.97 29.72
C HIS A 134 -14.56 -31.71 30.15
N LEU A 135 -13.85 -31.18 31.14
CA LEU A 135 -12.52 -31.61 31.57
C LEU A 135 -12.62 -32.37 32.90
N SER A 136 -12.06 -33.58 32.99
CA SER A 136 -11.99 -34.36 34.24
C SER A 136 -10.55 -34.81 34.56
N THR A 137 -10.14 -34.72 35.82
CA THR A 137 -8.77 -35.07 36.30
C THR A 137 -8.77 -36.03 37.49
N GLY A 138 -7.60 -36.66 37.74
CA GLY A 138 -7.38 -37.60 38.84
C GLY A 138 -6.84 -36.99 40.15
N SER A 139 -6.71 -37.83 41.19
CA SER A 139 -6.34 -37.46 42.56
C SER A 139 -4.88 -37.12 42.82
N CYS A 140 -4.01 -37.35 41.84
CA CYS A 140 -2.61 -36.99 41.91
C CYS A 140 -2.35 -35.84 40.92
N CYS A 141 -1.99 -34.67 41.45
CA CYS A 141 -1.28 -33.59 40.76
C CYS A 141 -1.89 -32.97 39.48
N GLY A 142 -2.91 -32.10 39.63
CA GLY A 142 -3.37 -31.17 38.57
C GLY A 142 -2.40 -30.01 38.24
N MET A 143 -1.08 -30.24 38.26
CA MET A 143 -0.08 -29.22 37.90
C MET A 143 0.47 -29.51 36.49
N ASN A 144 0.27 -28.56 35.57
CA ASN A 144 0.76 -28.50 34.18
C ASN A 144 -0.07 -29.22 33.09
N SER A 145 -1.35 -29.51 33.34
CA SER A 145 -2.26 -30.00 32.30
C SER A 145 -2.89 -28.82 31.54
N TYR A 146 -2.77 -28.76 30.21
CA TYR A 146 -3.23 -27.64 29.38
C TYR A 146 -3.92 -28.08 28.09
N VAL A 147 -4.75 -27.19 27.54
CA VAL A 147 -5.36 -27.30 26.20
C VAL A 147 -4.95 -26.09 25.36
N GLU A 148 -4.41 -26.31 24.16
CA GLU A 148 -4.10 -25.26 23.18
C GLU A 148 -4.99 -25.43 21.95
N LEU A 149 -5.55 -24.35 21.40
CA LEU A 149 -6.39 -24.42 20.21
C LEU A 149 -5.60 -23.97 18.98
N TYR A 150 -5.54 -24.84 17.98
CA TYR A 150 -4.93 -24.52 16.70
C TYR A 150 -5.99 -24.04 15.73
N LYS A 151 -5.68 -22.98 14.96
CA LYS A 151 -6.52 -22.57 13.85
C LYS A 151 -6.64 -23.74 12.85
N ASN A 152 -7.84 -24.29 12.72
CA ASN A 152 -8.33 -24.87 11.46
C ASN A 152 -9.83 -25.18 11.51
N ILE A 153 -10.66 -24.20 11.91
CA ILE A 153 -12.02 -24.16 11.35
C ILE A 153 -11.84 -23.82 9.86
N GLU A 154 -11.54 -24.81 9.03
CA GLU A 154 -11.63 -24.71 7.59
C GLU A 154 -13.13 -24.69 7.27
N ALA A 155 -13.69 -23.51 6.97
CA ALA A 155 -14.94 -23.48 6.23
C ALA A 155 -14.68 -24.27 4.93
N SER A 156 -15.50 -25.30 4.68
CA SER A 156 -15.37 -26.11 3.46
C SER A 156 -15.26 -25.17 2.25
N GLU A 157 -14.20 -25.32 1.44
CA GLU A 157 -14.00 -24.57 0.20
C GLU A 157 -15.18 -24.81 -0.75
N LYS A 158 -16.23 -23.99 -0.61
CA LYS A 158 -17.23 -23.84 -1.65
C LYS A 158 -16.55 -23.06 -2.77
N ASN A 159 -16.55 -23.65 -3.95
CA ASN A 159 -16.05 -23.09 -5.19
C ASN A 159 -16.79 -21.77 -5.52
N THR A 160 -16.33 -20.67 -4.94
CA THR A 160 -16.76 -19.31 -5.23
C THR A 160 -15.51 -18.55 -5.66
N ASN A 161 -15.30 -18.40 -6.98
CA ASN A 161 -14.29 -17.54 -7.63
C ASN A 161 -13.22 -16.97 -6.66
N SER A 162 -12.17 -17.74 -6.37
CA SER A 162 -11.18 -17.51 -5.29
C SER A 162 -10.28 -16.27 -5.44
N ASN A 163 -10.66 -15.36 -6.32
CA ASN A 163 -9.90 -14.19 -6.72
C ASN A 163 -10.64 -12.88 -6.38
N LEU A 164 -11.86 -12.97 -5.85
CA LEU A 164 -12.63 -11.80 -5.41
C LEU A 164 -12.21 -11.40 -3.99
N ILE A 165 -11.89 -10.12 -3.82
CA ILE A 165 -11.42 -9.52 -2.57
C ILE A 165 -12.46 -8.50 -2.10
N SER A 166 -12.90 -8.62 -0.85
CA SER A 166 -13.88 -7.73 -0.23
C SER A 166 -13.41 -7.16 1.12
N SER A 167 -12.21 -7.55 1.56
CA SER A 167 -11.52 -7.08 2.77
C SER A 167 -10.02 -7.19 2.56
N CYS A 168 -9.22 -6.65 3.48
CA CYS A 168 -7.77 -6.83 3.44
C CYS A 168 -7.38 -8.31 3.44
N THR A 169 -6.41 -8.67 2.59
CA THR A 169 -6.12 -10.05 2.23
C THR A 169 -4.63 -10.27 2.00
N ILE A 170 -4.17 -11.48 2.34
CA ILE A 170 -2.85 -11.97 1.96
C ILE A 170 -3.00 -12.84 0.71
N ILE A 171 -2.38 -12.42 -0.39
CA ILE A 171 -2.40 -13.15 -1.66
C ILE A 171 -1.20 -14.08 -1.70
N THR A 172 -1.42 -15.39 -1.64
CA THR A 172 -0.35 -16.41 -1.56
C THR A 172 -0.22 -17.27 -2.81
N LYS A 173 -1.11 -17.11 -3.79
CA LYS A 173 -1.06 -17.83 -5.07
C LYS A 173 -1.00 -16.83 -6.23
N PRO A 174 -0.26 -17.12 -7.31
CA PRO A 174 -0.34 -16.36 -8.56
C PRO A 174 -1.78 -16.24 -9.06
N GLY A 175 -2.06 -15.18 -9.82
CA GLY A 175 -3.39 -14.98 -10.41
C GLY A 175 -3.82 -13.53 -10.44
N GLU A 176 -4.99 -13.31 -11.04
CA GLU A 176 -5.63 -12.00 -11.10
C GLU A 176 -6.73 -11.92 -10.06
N TYR A 177 -6.67 -10.90 -9.20
CA TYR A 177 -7.56 -10.67 -8.08
C TYR A 177 -8.30 -9.35 -8.24
N HIS A 178 -9.60 -9.37 -7.96
CA HIS A 178 -10.49 -8.22 -8.17
C HIS A 178 -11.09 -7.74 -6.85
N LEU A 179 -11.06 -6.43 -6.60
CA LEU A 179 -11.90 -5.89 -5.53
C LEU A 179 -13.37 -5.92 -5.94
N THR A 180 -14.24 -6.19 -4.97
CA THR A 180 -15.70 -6.23 -5.14
C THR A 180 -16.44 -5.10 -4.45
N LYS A 181 -15.75 -4.39 -3.56
CA LYS A 181 -16.25 -3.24 -2.82
C LYS A 181 -15.08 -2.45 -2.25
N ASP A 182 -15.36 -1.25 -1.78
CA ASP A 182 -14.40 -0.46 -1.00
C ASP A 182 -13.98 -1.20 0.27
N ILE A 183 -12.68 -1.16 0.55
CA ILE A 183 -12.08 -1.66 1.77
C ILE A 183 -11.75 -0.46 2.65
N VAL A 184 -12.42 -0.37 3.79
CA VAL A 184 -12.17 0.62 4.84
C VAL A 184 -11.66 -0.10 6.08
N THR A 185 -10.52 0.34 6.61
CA THR A 185 -9.81 -0.35 7.70
C THR A 185 -9.71 0.50 8.97
N GLY A 186 -9.23 -0.08 10.08
CA GLY A 186 -8.75 0.68 11.24
C GLY A 186 -7.35 0.22 11.64
N SER A 187 -6.35 1.11 11.56
CA SER A 187 -4.95 0.93 11.99
C SER A 187 -4.32 -0.45 11.74
N ILE A 188 -4.24 -0.89 10.48
CA ILE A 188 -3.55 -2.14 10.11
C ILE A 188 -2.18 -1.89 9.46
N ARG A 189 -1.26 -2.86 9.58
CA ARG A 189 0.09 -2.74 9.01
C ARG A 189 0.14 -2.82 7.49
N LYS A 190 -0.66 -3.71 6.89
CA LYS A 190 -0.71 -3.97 5.44
C LYS A 190 -2.13 -4.42 5.11
N CYS A 191 -2.80 -3.78 4.15
CA CYS A 191 -4.10 -4.26 3.70
C CYS A 191 -3.98 -5.39 2.69
N ILE A 192 -3.51 -5.09 1.47
CA ILE A 192 -3.25 -6.11 0.46
C ILE A 192 -1.78 -6.50 0.52
N ASN A 193 -1.50 -7.70 1.02
CA ASN A 193 -0.16 -8.22 1.21
C ASN A 193 0.12 -9.34 0.20
N ILE A 194 0.80 -9.00 -0.88
CA ILE A 194 1.08 -9.92 -1.98
C ILE A 194 2.35 -10.72 -1.66
N ARG A 195 2.20 -12.04 -1.55
CA ARG A 195 3.24 -13.02 -1.18
C ARG A 195 3.47 -14.08 -2.25
N ALA A 196 2.85 -13.96 -3.41
CA ALA A 196 3.15 -14.74 -4.62
C ALA A 196 3.68 -13.85 -5.74
N ASP A 197 4.51 -14.42 -6.60
CA ASP A 197 4.87 -13.83 -7.88
C ASP A 197 3.70 -13.92 -8.86
N ASN A 198 3.74 -13.16 -9.96
CA ASN A 198 2.74 -13.20 -11.04
C ASN A 198 1.32 -12.92 -10.53
N VAL A 199 1.16 -11.79 -9.84
CA VAL A 199 -0.13 -11.36 -9.27
C VAL A 199 -0.57 -10.06 -9.94
N ILE A 200 -1.83 -10.04 -10.37
CA ILE A 200 -2.51 -8.83 -10.82
C ILE A 200 -3.56 -8.47 -9.77
N LEU A 201 -3.45 -7.30 -9.16
CA LEU A 201 -4.50 -6.70 -8.36
C LEU A 201 -5.22 -5.65 -9.21
N ASP A 202 -6.46 -5.93 -9.58
CA ASP A 202 -7.35 -4.98 -10.25
C ASP A 202 -8.42 -4.53 -9.27
N CYS A 203 -8.37 -3.28 -8.83
CA CYS A 203 -9.37 -2.81 -7.87
C CYS A 203 -10.70 -2.42 -8.52
N LYS A 204 -10.85 -2.47 -9.85
CA LYS A 204 -12.10 -2.13 -10.55
C LYS A 204 -12.69 -0.76 -10.17
N GLY A 205 -11.84 0.19 -9.77
CA GLY A 205 -12.22 1.51 -9.29
C GLY A 205 -12.53 1.59 -7.79
N TYR A 206 -12.56 0.46 -7.07
CA TYR A 206 -12.81 0.44 -5.63
C TYR A 206 -11.61 0.95 -4.83
N MET A 207 -11.94 1.41 -3.63
CA MET A 207 -11.03 2.09 -2.73
C MET A 207 -10.37 1.16 -1.72
N ILE A 208 -9.10 1.41 -1.39
CA ILE A 208 -8.38 0.85 -0.25
C ILE A 208 -8.03 2.02 0.67
N TYR A 209 -8.75 2.14 1.79
CA TYR A 209 -8.73 3.33 2.64
C TYR A 209 -8.50 3.01 4.12
N ASP A 210 -7.56 3.74 4.72
CA ASP A 210 -7.38 3.80 6.17
C ASP A 210 -7.67 5.25 6.69
N PRO A 211 -8.81 5.49 7.36
CA PRO A 211 -9.18 6.81 7.87
C PRO A 211 -8.30 7.29 9.03
N GLU A 212 -7.67 6.39 9.78
CA GLU A 212 -7.04 6.75 11.07
C GLU A 212 -5.74 7.52 10.88
N ASN A 213 -4.98 7.26 9.80
CA ASN A 213 -3.74 8.01 9.54
C ASN A 213 -3.99 9.45 9.06
N MET A 214 -5.23 9.83 8.71
CA MET A 214 -5.57 11.21 8.35
C MET A 214 -5.63 12.15 9.57
N LEU A 215 -5.87 11.59 10.76
CA LEU A 215 -6.00 12.32 12.03
C LEU A 215 -4.65 12.51 12.74
N ALA A 216 -3.68 11.68 12.41
CA ALA A 216 -2.31 11.74 12.91
C ALA A 216 -1.55 12.94 12.29
N GLY A 217 -1.23 13.96 13.10
CA GLY A 217 -0.34 15.06 12.71
C GLY A 217 1.06 14.58 12.23
N PRO A 218 1.93 15.47 11.71
CA PRO A 218 3.25 15.06 11.22
C PRO A 218 4.09 14.34 12.29
N ASN A 219 3.86 14.70 13.57
CA ASN A 219 4.56 14.18 14.75
C ASN A 219 3.80 13.06 15.48
N ALA A 220 2.63 12.65 14.98
CA ALA A 220 1.93 11.51 15.57
C ALA A 220 2.79 10.25 15.34
N LEU A 221 3.33 9.75 16.45
CA LEU A 221 4.15 8.55 16.56
C LEU A 221 3.26 7.34 16.27
N SER A 222 3.09 7.00 15.01
CA SER A 222 2.62 5.65 14.68
C SER A 222 3.74 4.68 15.05
N THR A 223 3.42 3.67 15.86
CA THR A 223 4.37 2.62 16.26
C THR A 223 4.80 1.73 15.09
N PHE A 224 4.15 1.86 13.92
CA PHE A 224 4.50 1.15 12.70
C PHE A 224 4.13 1.93 11.42
N ILE A 225 4.70 1.53 10.28
CA ILE A 225 4.37 2.08 8.95
C ILE A 225 3.28 1.22 8.32
N SER A 226 2.10 1.79 8.05
CA SER A 226 0.96 1.15 7.37
C SER A 226 1.10 1.20 5.83
N ARG A 227 0.52 0.21 5.13
CA ARG A 227 0.61 0.10 3.66
C ARG A 227 -0.72 -0.34 3.05
N GLY A 228 -1.18 0.37 2.02
CA GLY A 228 -2.39 -0.03 1.29
C GLY A 228 -2.14 -1.33 0.52
N VAL A 229 -1.15 -1.31 -0.36
CA VAL A 229 -0.67 -2.48 -1.09
C VAL A 229 0.81 -2.67 -0.83
N TYR A 230 1.21 -3.89 -0.49
CA TYR A 230 2.61 -4.25 -0.28
C TYR A 230 2.96 -5.53 -1.05
N SER A 231 4.12 -5.54 -1.69
CA SER A 231 4.72 -6.76 -2.23
C SER A 231 6.24 -6.77 -2.02
N ASN A 232 6.77 -7.98 -1.92
CA ASN A 232 8.20 -8.28 -2.09
C ASN A 232 8.44 -9.41 -3.10
N LYS A 233 7.50 -9.55 -4.03
CA LYS A 233 7.46 -10.58 -5.06
C LYS A 233 7.57 -9.94 -6.42
N ASN A 234 7.85 -10.74 -7.44
CA ASN A 234 8.12 -10.30 -8.80
C ASN A 234 6.88 -10.41 -9.69
N ASN A 235 6.89 -9.65 -10.78
CA ASN A 235 5.80 -9.60 -11.75
C ASN A 235 4.44 -9.28 -11.10
N ILE A 236 4.39 -8.12 -10.45
CA ILE A 236 3.23 -7.66 -9.70
C ILE A 236 2.59 -6.49 -10.43
N THR A 237 1.31 -6.60 -10.73
CA THR A 237 0.53 -5.53 -11.32
C THR A 237 -0.47 -4.99 -10.32
N VAL A 238 -0.56 -3.67 -10.18
CA VAL A 238 -1.60 -2.98 -9.39
C VAL A 238 -2.27 -1.95 -10.30
N LYS A 239 -3.58 -2.10 -10.51
CA LYS A 239 -4.32 -1.26 -11.44
C LYS A 239 -5.74 -0.90 -10.98
N ASN A 240 -6.24 0.21 -11.50
CA ASN A 240 -7.62 0.68 -11.28
C ASN A 240 -7.97 0.86 -9.80
N CYS A 241 -7.00 1.20 -8.94
CA CYS A 241 -7.19 1.34 -7.50
C CYS A 241 -7.28 2.80 -7.06
N ILE A 242 -8.17 3.07 -6.10
CA ILE A 242 -8.16 4.32 -5.34
C ILE A 242 -7.52 4.04 -3.98
N ILE A 243 -6.33 4.59 -3.70
CA ILE A 243 -5.57 4.25 -2.46
C ILE A 243 -5.27 5.51 -1.66
N LYS A 244 -5.87 5.61 -0.47
CA LYS A 244 -5.72 6.79 0.39
C LYS A 244 -5.62 6.48 1.88
N GLY A 245 -5.05 7.42 2.65
CA GLY A 245 -5.01 7.33 4.11
C GLY A 245 -3.97 6.35 4.67
N TRP A 246 -3.00 5.91 3.88
CA TRP A 246 -1.92 5.03 4.33
C TRP A 246 -0.65 5.81 4.64
N HIS A 247 0.26 5.25 5.43
CA HIS A 247 1.62 5.81 5.47
C HIS A 247 2.30 5.73 4.10
N ARG A 248 2.08 4.60 3.40
CA ARG A 248 2.53 4.35 2.04
C ARG A 248 1.39 3.73 1.25
N GLY A 249 0.99 4.33 0.13
CA GLY A 249 -0.12 3.80 -0.69
C GLY A 249 0.22 2.42 -1.26
N ILE A 250 1.16 2.39 -2.20
CA ILE A 250 1.75 1.18 -2.77
C ILE A 250 3.23 1.15 -2.39
N GLU A 251 3.68 0.04 -1.78
CA GLU A 251 5.09 -0.22 -1.56
C GLU A 251 5.53 -1.55 -2.17
N PHE A 252 6.48 -1.46 -3.08
CA PHE A 252 7.19 -2.60 -3.64
C PHE A 252 8.61 -2.61 -3.09
N TYR A 253 8.96 -3.67 -2.36
CA TYR A 253 10.27 -3.83 -1.73
C TYR A 253 10.94 -5.08 -2.31
N THR A 254 12.08 -4.94 -2.99
CA THR A 254 12.74 -6.07 -3.68
C THR A 254 11.83 -6.77 -4.70
N THR A 255 10.93 -6.01 -5.33
CA THR A 255 10.02 -6.46 -6.39
C THR A 255 10.61 -6.06 -7.73
N HIS A 256 10.62 -6.99 -8.68
CA HIS A 256 11.12 -6.76 -10.04
C HIS A 256 10.01 -7.00 -11.05
N ASN A 257 10.10 -6.32 -12.20
CA ASN A 257 9.14 -6.45 -13.29
C ASN A 257 7.70 -6.06 -12.88
N GLY A 258 7.54 -5.04 -12.03
CA GLY A 258 6.23 -4.58 -11.58
C GLY A 258 5.54 -3.63 -12.56
N ASN A 259 4.22 -3.53 -12.50
CA ASN A 259 3.43 -2.55 -13.24
C ASN A 259 2.42 -1.87 -12.30
N ILE A 260 2.43 -0.55 -12.23
CA ILE A 260 1.49 0.24 -11.42
C ILE A 260 0.83 1.25 -12.36
N TYR A 261 -0.43 1.04 -12.72
CA TYR A 261 -1.08 1.91 -13.70
C TYR A 261 -2.57 2.17 -13.48
N ASN A 262 -3.03 3.32 -13.98
CA ASN A 262 -4.42 3.76 -13.87
C ASN A 262 -4.93 3.74 -12.41
N ASN A 263 -4.11 4.19 -11.46
CA ASN A 263 -4.49 4.30 -10.06
C ASN A 263 -4.62 5.77 -9.64
N GLU A 264 -5.48 6.05 -8.66
CA GLU A 264 -5.57 7.33 -7.98
C GLU A 264 -5.07 7.17 -6.54
N LEU A 265 -3.93 7.81 -6.23
CA LEU A 265 -3.32 7.75 -4.90
C LEU A 265 -3.27 9.15 -4.30
N TYR A 266 -3.80 9.30 -3.10
CA TYR A 266 -3.82 10.61 -2.44
C TYR A 266 -3.95 10.53 -0.93
N ASN A 267 -3.60 11.64 -0.27
CA ASN A 267 -3.67 11.77 1.18
C ASN A 267 -2.97 10.62 1.94
N ASN A 268 -1.90 10.06 1.37
CA ASN A 268 -1.01 9.16 2.07
C ASN A 268 0.06 9.98 2.83
N LYS A 269 0.55 9.47 3.96
CA LYS A 269 1.37 10.27 4.89
C LYS A 269 2.75 10.56 4.30
N TYR A 270 3.44 9.52 3.82
CA TYR A 270 4.84 9.64 3.38
C TYR A 270 5.01 9.50 1.88
N TYR A 271 4.45 8.45 1.28
CA TYR A 271 4.63 8.14 -0.14
C TYR A 271 3.31 7.62 -0.72
N ASP A 272 2.94 8.05 -1.92
CA ASP A 272 1.85 7.40 -2.65
C ASP A 272 2.38 6.09 -3.24
N ILE A 273 3.48 6.18 -3.98
CA ILE A 273 4.19 5.02 -4.53
C ILE A 273 5.62 5.03 -4.01
N TYR A 274 6.04 3.93 -3.40
CA TYR A 274 7.41 3.73 -2.95
C TYR A 274 8.00 2.44 -3.53
N LEU A 275 8.98 2.59 -4.41
CA LEU A 275 9.82 1.50 -4.88
C LEU A 275 11.14 1.51 -4.10
N ASN A 276 11.53 0.38 -3.53
CA ASN A 276 12.80 0.21 -2.84
C ASN A 276 13.52 -1.06 -3.30
N LYS A 277 14.73 -0.93 -3.86
CA LYS A 277 15.50 -2.04 -4.43
C LYS A 277 14.72 -2.78 -5.53
N ASN A 278 14.17 -2.05 -6.49
CA ASN A 278 13.37 -2.60 -7.59
C ASN A 278 14.16 -2.54 -8.91
N GLU A 279 13.84 -3.42 -9.85
CA GLU A 279 14.24 -3.24 -11.26
C GLU A 279 13.05 -3.43 -12.20
N ASN A 280 13.11 -2.79 -13.37
CA ASN A 280 12.16 -2.95 -14.47
C ASN A 280 10.69 -2.74 -14.05
N THR A 281 10.42 -1.75 -13.19
CA THR A 281 9.04 -1.45 -12.77
C THR A 281 8.50 -0.23 -13.50
N ASN A 282 7.31 -0.36 -14.07
CA ASN A 282 6.63 0.71 -14.78
C ASN A 282 5.55 1.35 -13.88
N ILE A 283 5.52 2.69 -13.86
CA ILE A 283 4.51 3.50 -13.17
C ILE A 283 3.88 4.41 -14.23
N THR A 284 2.68 4.08 -14.69
CA THR A 284 2.07 4.79 -15.83
C THR A 284 0.63 5.22 -15.60
N GLU A 285 0.19 6.33 -16.18
CA GLU A 285 -1.23 6.74 -16.17
C GLU A 285 -1.85 6.88 -14.76
N ASN A 286 -1.04 7.20 -13.74
CA ASN A 286 -1.54 7.37 -12.38
C ASN A 286 -1.83 8.84 -12.06
N LYS A 287 -2.82 9.06 -11.20
CA LYS A 287 -3.13 10.36 -10.60
C LYS A 287 -2.66 10.37 -9.15
N ILE A 288 -1.67 11.20 -8.83
CA ILE A 288 -0.92 11.14 -7.57
C ILE A 288 -0.90 12.51 -6.91
N HIS A 289 -1.61 12.69 -5.80
CA HIS A 289 -1.80 14.03 -5.28
C HIS A 289 -2.06 14.16 -3.79
N ASN A 290 -1.90 15.39 -3.29
CA ASN A 290 -2.29 15.79 -1.94
C ASN A 290 -1.63 14.95 -0.82
N ASN A 291 -0.41 14.42 -1.02
CA ASN A 291 0.33 13.83 0.09
C ASN A 291 0.71 14.88 1.13
N LYS A 292 -0.04 14.88 2.24
CA LYS A 292 -0.05 15.92 3.28
C LYS A 292 1.33 16.18 3.89
N TYR A 293 2.17 15.15 4.00
CA TYR A 293 3.52 15.24 4.58
C TYR A 293 4.60 14.63 3.69
N GLY A 294 4.24 14.22 2.48
CA GLY A 294 4.99 13.23 1.72
C GLY A 294 5.40 13.64 0.31
N THR A 295 6.05 12.69 -0.34
CA THR A 295 6.41 12.69 -1.77
C THR A 295 5.34 11.91 -2.55
N GLY A 296 5.08 12.25 -3.81
CA GLY A 296 4.23 11.44 -4.67
C GLY A 296 4.87 10.07 -4.95
N ILE A 297 5.87 10.04 -5.84
CA ILE A 297 6.62 8.83 -6.20
C ILE A 297 8.03 8.89 -5.63
N LYS A 298 8.44 7.85 -4.90
CA LYS A 298 9.83 7.68 -4.45
C LYS A 298 10.46 6.42 -5.05
N LEU A 299 11.62 6.59 -5.67
CA LEU A 299 12.50 5.53 -6.15
C LEU A 299 13.75 5.48 -5.28
N GLY A 300 13.91 4.40 -4.51
CA GLY A 300 15.10 4.13 -3.70
C GLY A 300 15.83 2.91 -4.26
N TYR A 301 17.10 3.04 -4.62
CA TYR A 301 17.90 1.91 -5.14
C TYR A 301 17.19 1.20 -6.31
N THR A 302 16.52 1.94 -7.19
CA THR A 302 15.70 1.38 -8.27
C THR A 302 16.36 1.58 -9.62
N ALA A 303 16.23 0.62 -10.53
CA ALA A 303 16.81 0.73 -11.86
C ALA A 303 15.88 0.29 -13.00
N LYS A 304 16.15 0.82 -14.21
CA LYS A 304 15.53 0.37 -15.48
C LYS A 304 13.99 0.47 -15.50
N GLY A 305 13.39 1.26 -14.61
CA GLY A 305 11.95 1.51 -14.58
C GLY A 305 11.52 2.64 -15.50
N THR A 306 10.24 2.67 -15.84
CA THR A 306 9.62 3.75 -16.61
C THR A 306 8.56 4.45 -15.77
N ILE A 307 8.58 5.78 -15.72
CA ILE A 307 7.57 6.61 -15.07
C ILE A 307 6.99 7.51 -16.15
N ALA A 308 5.81 7.18 -16.66
CA ALA A 308 5.23 7.85 -17.82
C ALA A 308 3.76 8.23 -17.68
N ASP A 309 3.33 9.31 -18.32
CA ASP A 309 1.91 9.67 -18.43
C ASP A 309 1.19 9.84 -17.07
N ASN A 310 1.93 10.19 -16.00
CA ASN A 310 1.34 10.41 -14.68
C ASN A 310 0.99 11.89 -14.47
N ASN A 311 -0.09 12.15 -13.74
CA ASN A 311 -0.47 13.47 -13.25
C ASN A 311 -0.16 13.60 -11.75
N ILE A 312 0.91 14.33 -11.41
CA ILE A 312 1.51 14.36 -10.08
C ILE A 312 1.45 15.78 -9.51
N TYR A 313 0.59 16.02 -8.51
CA TYR A 313 0.35 17.39 -8.06
C TYR A 313 0.06 17.59 -6.59
N SER A 314 0.38 18.80 -6.11
CA SER A 314 0.05 19.26 -4.75
C SER A 314 0.56 18.35 -3.63
N ASN A 315 1.65 17.62 -3.86
CA ASN A 315 2.34 16.86 -2.83
C ASN A 315 3.21 17.80 -1.99
N LYS A 316 3.24 17.57 -0.67
CA LYS A 316 3.90 18.50 0.26
C LYS A 316 5.40 18.63 -0.01
N LEU A 317 6.05 17.55 -0.46
CA LEU A 317 7.47 17.50 -0.75
C LEU A 317 7.72 17.41 -2.28
N GLN A 318 8.33 16.33 -2.75
CA GLN A 318 8.64 16.14 -4.17
C GLN A 318 7.43 15.54 -4.91
N GLY A 319 7.28 15.87 -6.19
CA GLY A 319 6.45 15.07 -7.09
C GLY A 319 7.09 13.69 -7.30
N ILE A 320 8.31 13.69 -7.85
CA ILE A 320 9.13 12.47 -8.05
C ILE A 320 10.47 12.63 -7.32
N TYR A 321 10.87 11.62 -6.55
CA TYR A 321 12.13 11.61 -5.81
C TYR A 321 12.99 10.38 -6.10
N LEU A 322 14.17 10.58 -6.67
CA LEU A 322 15.14 9.53 -7.00
C LEU A 322 16.29 9.57 -6.01
N VAL A 323 16.53 8.43 -5.37
CA VAL A 323 17.64 8.22 -4.44
C VAL A 323 18.40 6.96 -4.84
N ARG A 324 19.69 7.10 -5.14
CA ARG A 324 20.58 5.98 -5.54
C ARG A 324 19.97 5.12 -6.66
N SER A 325 19.25 5.76 -7.58
CA SER A 325 18.47 5.08 -8.63
C SER A 325 19.06 5.38 -10.00
N THR A 326 19.10 4.39 -10.89
CA THR A 326 19.85 4.46 -12.14
C THR A 326 19.12 3.92 -13.35
N TYR A 327 19.43 4.42 -14.55
CA TYR A 327 18.84 3.90 -15.80
C TYR A 327 17.31 3.93 -15.86
N ASN A 328 16.64 4.80 -15.11
CA ASN A 328 15.18 4.97 -15.20
C ASN A 328 14.84 6.00 -16.27
N THR A 329 13.67 5.85 -16.90
CA THR A 329 13.12 6.84 -17.85
C THR A 329 11.90 7.50 -17.23
N ILE A 330 11.90 8.83 -17.15
CA ILE A 330 10.80 9.65 -16.67
C ILE A 330 10.32 10.50 -17.84
N MET A 331 9.12 10.23 -18.36
CA MET A 331 8.64 10.92 -19.55
C MET A 331 7.16 11.23 -19.57
N ASP A 332 6.76 12.25 -20.33
CA ASP A 332 5.35 12.54 -20.60
C ASP A 332 4.48 12.75 -19.34
N ASN A 333 5.09 13.14 -18.21
CA ASN A 333 4.37 13.40 -16.97
C ASN A 333 3.98 14.88 -16.82
N GLU A 334 2.84 15.15 -16.20
CA GLU A 334 2.47 16.47 -15.71
C GLU A 334 2.78 16.58 -14.21
N ILE A 335 3.72 17.45 -13.83
CA ILE A 335 4.22 17.57 -12.45
C ILE A 335 4.07 19.01 -11.95
N LYS A 336 3.10 19.25 -11.07
CA LYS A 336 2.74 20.63 -10.67
C LYS A 336 2.45 20.86 -9.20
N ASN A 337 2.69 22.08 -8.73
CA ASN A 337 2.32 22.52 -7.38
C ASN A 337 2.93 21.72 -6.22
N ASN A 338 4.03 21.00 -6.45
CA ASN A 338 4.79 20.32 -5.39
C ASN A 338 5.84 21.28 -4.79
N LYS A 339 6.52 20.91 -3.70
CA LYS A 339 7.69 21.70 -3.24
C LYS A 339 8.82 21.61 -4.26
N TYR A 340 9.12 20.41 -4.73
CA TYR A 340 10.03 20.18 -5.86
C TYR A 340 9.29 19.36 -6.90
N GLY A 341 9.44 19.66 -8.19
CA GLY A 341 8.85 18.82 -9.24
C GLY A 341 9.53 17.44 -9.25
N ILE A 342 10.80 17.43 -9.66
CA ILE A 342 11.67 16.25 -9.65
C ILE A 342 12.90 16.54 -8.79
N LYS A 343 13.26 15.62 -7.90
CA LYS A 343 14.52 15.68 -7.15
C LYS A 343 15.37 14.44 -7.35
N MET A 344 16.65 14.64 -7.58
CA MET A 344 17.67 13.58 -7.68
C MET A 344 18.73 13.80 -6.62
N TYR A 345 18.93 12.78 -5.78
CA TYR A 345 19.77 12.90 -4.60
C TYR A 345 20.56 11.62 -4.35
N ASN A 346 21.80 11.77 -3.87
CA ASN A 346 22.65 10.66 -3.43
C ASN A 346 22.82 9.63 -4.55
N VAL A 347 23.66 9.92 -5.53
CA VAL A 347 24.09 8.96 -6.56
C VAL A 347 22.94 8.46 -7.46
N ALA A 348 22.00 9.33 -7.83
CA ALA A 348 21.06 9.04 -8.91
C ALA A 348 21.72 9.32 -10.27
N ARG A 349 21.94 8.30 -11.10
CA ARG A 349 22.80 8.40 -12.30
C ARG A 349 22.22 7.72 -13.53
N TYR A 350 22.57 8.19 -14.72
CA TYR A 350 22.19 7.55 -15.98
C TYR A 350 20.67 7.47 -16.21
N ASN A 351 19.89 8.33 -15.57
CA ASN A 351 18.45 8.41 -15.80
C ASN A 351 18.17 9.34 -17.00
N ILE A 352 17.06 9.10 -17.68
CA ILE A 352 16.57 9.92 -18.79
C ILE A 352 15.30 10.63 -18.34
N ILE A 353 15.22 11.94 -18.56
CA ILE A 353 14.09 12.78 -18.19
C ILE A 353 13.71 13.59 -19.41
N LYS A 354 12.58 13.28 -20.02
CA LYS A 354 12.17 13.92 -21.28
C LYS A 354 10.68 14.14 -21.40
N ASN A 355 10.24 15.11 -22.18
CA ASN A 355 8.83 15.34 -22.48
C ASN A 355 7.94 15.63 -21.24
N ASN A 356 8.52 16.00 -20.09
CA ASN A 356 7.71 16.27 -18.89
C ASN A 356 7.31 17.75 -18.84
N ARG A 357 6.08 18.01 -18.38
CA ARG A 357 5.61 19.36 -18.07
C ARG A 357 5.74 19.61 -16.57
N ILE A 358 6.74 20.39 -16.17
CA ILE A 358 7.12 20.61 -14.77
C ILE A 358 6.83 22.08 -14.42
N VAL A 359 5.72 22.35 -13.73
CA VAL A 359 5.19 23.71 -13.61
C VAL A 359 4.74 24.09 -12.20
N SER A 360 4.89 25.36 -11.83
CA SER A 360 4.39 25.94 -10.57
C SER A 360 4.83 25.20 -9.30
N ASN A 361 6.00 24.55 -9.31
CA ASN A 361 6.57 23.93 -8.11
C ASN A 361 7.22 25.00 -7.22
N LYS A 362 6.96 24.93 -5.91
CA LYS A 362 7.16 26.04 -4.97
C LYS A 362 8.62 26.39 -4.67
N ASN A 363 9.53 25.43 -4.76
CA ASN A 363 10.96 25.66 -4.54
C ASN A 363 11.72 25.56 -5.85
N LYS A 364 11.71 24.40 -6.53
CA LYS A 364 12.37 24.22 -7.82
C LYS A 364 11.58 23.25 -8.70
N GLY A 365 11.60 23.47 -10.01
CA GLY A 365 11.11 22.49 -10.98
C GLY A 365 11.91 21.20 -10.90
N MET A 366 13.24 21.32 -11.02
CA MET A 366 14.18 20.21 -10.85
C MET A 366 15.35 20.56 -9.92
N ASP A 367 15.72 19.62 -9.05
CA ASP A 367 16.88 19.73 -8.14
C ASP A 367 17.77 18.48 -8.24
N ILE A 368 19.01 18.65 -8.70
CA ILE A 368 20.01 17.58 -8.86
C ILE A 368 21.21 17.85 -7.96
N SER A 369 21.42 16.96 -6.99
CA SER A 369 22.46 17.14 -5.97
C SER A 369 23.06 15.84 -5.46
N PHE A 370 24.12 15.95 -4.65
CA PHE A 370 24.80 14.84 -3.96
C PHE A 370 25.22 13.69 -4.88
N CYS A 371 26.20 13.94 -5.75
CA CYS A 371 26.83 12.95 -6.64
C CYS A 371 25.89 12.31 -7.68
N SER A 372 24.69 12.88 -7.87
CA SER A 372 23.73 12.51 -8.91
C SER A 372 24.17 13.12 -10.24
N SER A 373 24.71 12.32 -11.15
CA SER A 373 25.40 12.77 -12.36
C SER A 373 25.13 11.85 -13.55
N ARG A 374 25.49 12.31 -14.75
CA ARG A 374 25.31 11.58 -16.02
C ARG A 374 23.84 11.26 -16.33
N ASN A 375 22.92 12.09 -15.84
CA ASN A 375 21.51 12.02 -16.26
C ASN A 375 21.34 12.85 -17.55
N LYS A 376 20.39 12.47 -18.40
CA LYS A 376 20.08 13.15 -19.67
C LYS A 376 18.70 13.78 -19.58
N ILE A 377 18.63 15.10 -19.63
CA ILE A 377 17.43 15.93 -19.44
C ILE A 377 17.20 16.74 -20.71
N TYR A 378 16.13 16.47 -21.46
CA TYR A 378 15.85 17.18 -22.72
C TYR A 378 14.37 17.16 -23.05
N ASN A 379 13.89 18.08 -23.86
CA ASN A 379 12.51 18.23 -24.29
C ASN A 379 11.50 18.34 -23.12
N ASN A 380 11.90 18.93 -21.99
CA ASN A 380 10.97 19.19 -20.88
C ASN A 380 10.49 20.64 -20.90
N TYR A 381 9.29 20.89 -20.40
CA TYR A 381 8.71 22.22 -20.24
C TYR A 381 8.84 22.65 -18.78
N PHE A 382 9.76 23.58 -18.49
CA PHE A 382 9.94 24.15 -17.17
C PHE A 382 9.29 25.54 -17.07
N ASN A 383 8.31 25.66 -16.18
CA ASN A 383 7.73 26.95 -15.82
C ASN A 383 7.49 27.04 -14.31
N ASN A 384 8.53 27.39 -13.57
CA ASN A 384 8.55 27.48 -12.12
C ASN A 384 9.32 28.75 -11.71
N THR A 385 9.12 29.22 -10.48
CA THR A 385 9.90 30.34 -9.94
C THR A 385 11.41 30.08 -10.01
N TYR A 386 11.82 28.81 -9.84
CA TYR A 386 13.18 28.36 -10.13
C TYR A 386 13.09 27.09 -10.97
N ASN A 387 13.46 27.16 -12.24
CA ASN A 387 13.24 26.06 -13.18
C ASN A 387 14.10 24.83 -12.86
N ALA A 388 15.41 25.02 -12.71
CA ALA A 388 16.36 23.96 -12.44
C ALA A 388 17.47 24.39 -11.49
N TYR A 389 18.06 23.44 -10.80
CA TYR A 389 19.28 23.61 -10.02
C TYR A 389 20.10 22.31 -10.07
N ASP A 390 21.34 22.41 -10.52
CA ASP A 390 22.21 21.27 -10.72
C ASP A 390 23.64 21.54 -10.26
N THR A 391 24.05 20.79 -9.24
CA THR A 391 25.39 20.89 -8.62
C THR A 391 26.37 19.84 -9.11
N LYS A 392 25.99 19.02 -10.11
CA LYS A 392 26.71 17.83 -10.55
C LYS A 392 26.68 17.72 -12.08
N ASN A 393 27.57 16.93 -12.67
CA ASN A 393 27.69 16.92 -14.13
C ASN A 393 26.56 16.11 -14.78
N ASN A 394 25.61 16.78 -15.42
CA ASN A 394 24.51 16.17 -16.18
C ASN A 394 24.39 16.79 -17.58
N TYR A 395 23.65 16.12 -18.46
CA TYR A 395 23.44 16.57 -19.84
C TYR A 395 22.05 17.19 -19.93
N TRP A 396 21.99 18.50 -20.19
CA TRP A 396 20.75 19.26 -20.27
C TRP A 396 20.22 19.43 -21.70
N ASN A 397 20.80 18.72 -22.65
CA ASN A 397 20.28 18.63 -24.01
C ASN A 397 20.63 17.27 -24.63
N THR A 398 20.04 16.99 -25.79
CA THR A 398 20.40 15.92 -26.71
C THR A 398 20.96 16.50 -28.00
N THR A 399 21.43 15.64 -28.90
CA THR A 399 21.69 16.00 -30.29
C THR A 399 20.40 16.46 -30.97
N ASN A 400 20.47 17.53 -31.77
CA ASN A 400 19.36 17.97 -32.60
C ASN A 400 18.84 16.81 -33.46
N SER A 401 17.53 16.56 -33.40
CA SER A 401 16.84 15.55 -34.18
C SER A 401 15.43 16.03 -34.55
N THR A 402 14.94 15.64 -35.73
CA THR A 402 13.56 15.93 -36.15
C THR A 402 12.54 15.23 -35.25
N GLY A 403 11.49 15.95 -34.85
CA GLY A 403 10.35 15.44 -34.11
C GLY A 403 9.60 16.56 -33.36
N PRO A 404 8.31 16.39 -33.05
CA PRO A 404 7.57 17.41 -32.32
C PRO A 404 8.17 17.59 -30.93
N ASN A 405 8.57 18.81 -30.62
CA ASN A 405 9.08 19.18 -29.30
C ASN A 405 7.95 19.61 -28.36
N ILE A 406 8.27 19.79 -27.08
CA ILE A 406 7.30 20.03 -26.00
C ILE A 406 6.59 21.39 -26.12
N ILE A 407 7.06 22.29 -26.99
CA ILE A 407 6.41 23.58 -27.29
C ILE A 407 5.77 23.61 -28.70
N GLY A 408 5.72 22.47 -29.39
CA GLY A 408 5.06 22.32 -30.70
C GLY A 408 5.94 22.59 -31.92
N GLY A 409 7.24 22.87 -31.74
CA GLY A 409 8.21 23.01 -32.82
C GLY A 409 8.67 21.66 -33.41
N PRO A 410 9.35 21.66 -34.56
CA PRO A 410 9.68 20.43 -35.30
C PRO A 410 11.02 19.77 -34.93
N TYR A 411 11.80 20.35 -34.01
CA TYR A 411 13.12 19.87 -33.63
C TYR A 411 13.26 19.65 -32.13
N ILE A 412 13.89 18.53 -31.76
CA ILE A 412 14.21 18.15 -30.39
C ILE A 412 15.70 18.37 -30.14
N GLY A 413 16.04 19.11 -29.08
CA GLY A 413 17.42 19.41 -28.69
C GLY A 413 17.54 19.55 -27.18
N GLY A 414 17.20 20.71 -26.64
CA GLY A 414 17.22 21.00 -25.20
C GLY A 414 15.83 21.06 -24.59
N ASN A 415 15.68 21.89 -23.57
CA ASN A 415 14.45 22.08 -22.79
C ASN A 415 13.91 23.49 -22.99
N TYR A 416 12.62 23.66 -22.72
CA TYR A 416 12.00 24.97 -22.63
C TYR A 416 12.08 25.48 -21.18
N PHE A 417 12.53 26.72 -21.00
CA PHE A 417 12.58 27.41 -19.72
C PHE A 417 11.77 28.72 -19.79
N SER A 418 10.83 28.89 -18.87
CA SER A 418 9.97 30.08 -18.84
C SER A 418 10.68 31.41 -18.57
N ASP A 419 11.91 31.36 -18.06
CA ASP A 419 12.78 32.50 -17.78
C ASP A 419 13.87 32.67 -18.85
N TYR A 420 13.81 31.90 -19.94
CA TYR A 420 14.66 32.11 -21.10
C TYR A 420 14.17 33.33 -21.89
N ILE A 421 15.04 34.33 -22.03
CA ILE A 421 14.68 35.64 -22.62
C ILE A 421 15.31 35.88 -24.01
N TYR A 422 16.10 34.94 -24.51
CA TYR A 422 16.75 35.08 -25.81
C TYR A 422 15.91 34.46 -26.90
N ASN A 423 16.01 35.03 -28.10
CA ASN A 423 15.19 34.66 -29.23
C ASN A 423 15.89 33.60 -30.08
N ASP A 424 15.07 32.89 -30.86
CA ASP A 424 15.49 32.05 -31.98
C ASP A 424 15.51 32.95 -33.22
N THR A 425 16.71 33.33 -33.68
CA THR A 425 16.89 34.35 -34.72
C THR A 425 17.07 33.76 -36.12
N ASP A 426 17.58 32.53 -36.21
CA ASP A 426 17.72 31.79 -37.46
C ASP A 426 16.50 30.91 -37.79
N GLY A 427 15.56 30.78 -36.85
CA GLY A 427 14.31 30.04 -37.00
C GLY A 427 14.48 28.53 -36.89
N ASP A 428 15.58 28.05 -36.30
CA ASP A 428 15.88 26.63 -36.15
C ASP A 428 15.18 25.97 -34.94
N GLY A 429 14.41 26.74 -34.18
CA GLY A 429 13.65 26.29 -33.01
C GLY A 429 14.44 26.28 -31.69
N PHE A 430 15.70 26.70 -31.71
CA PHE A 430 16.56 26.81 -30.53
C PHE A 430 17.01 28.25 -30.30
N GLY A 431 17.26 28.60 -29.04
CA GLY A 431 17.77 29.92 -28.70
C GLY A 431 19.28 30.04 -28.89
N GLU A 432 19.72 31.21 -29.35
CA GLU A 432 21.13 31.48 -29.72
C GLU A 432 22.11 31.46 -28.53
N VAL A 433 21.59 31.65 -27.32
CA VAL A 433 22.40 31.71 -26.10
C VAL A 433 22.17 30.45 -25.28
N PRO A 434 23.22 29.65 -24.98
CA PRO A 434 23.07 28.50 -24.10
C PRO A 434 22.48 28.88 -22.73
N TYR A 435 21.55 28.08 -22.22
CA TYR A 435 20.95 28.32 -20.91
C TYR A 435 21.78 27.64 -19.81
N ASN A 436 22.41 28.45 -18.96
CA ASN A 436 23.22 27.96 -17.85
C ASN A 436 22.34 27.52 -16.67
N ILE A 437 22.54 26.30 -16.19
CA ILE A 437 21.79 25.74 -15.07
C ILE A 437 22.46 26.14 -13.74
N PRO A 438 21.78 26.88 -12.84
CA PRO A 438 22.37 27.30 -11.57
C PRO A 438 22.79 26.11 -10.69
N GLY A 439 23.85 26.27 -9.89
CA GLY A 439 24.29 25.25 -8.92
C GLY A 439 25.79 24.98 -8.85
N GLY A 440 26.60 25.74 -9.60
CA GLY A 440 28.06 25.72 -9.52
C GLY A 440 28.73 24.56 -10.27
N GLY A 441 27.96 23.76 -11.01
CA GLY A 441 28.51 22.86 -12.03
C GLY A 441 28.60 23.53 -13.40
N SER A 442 29.35 22.96 -14.34
CA SER A 442 29.39 23.38 -15.75
C SER A 442 28.18 22.85 -16.54
N ASN A 443 26.98 22.96 -15.97
CA ASN A 443 25.76 22.40 -16.52
C ASN A 443 25.07 23.44 -17.38
N THR A 444 24.97 23.15 -18.68
CA THR A 444 24.42 24.08 -19.66
C THR A 444 23.51 23.30 -20.61
N ASP A 445 22.35 23.86 -20.90
CA ASP A 445 21.54 23.47 -22.04
C ASP A 445 22.01 24.27 -23.26
N TYR A 446 22.62 23.57 -24.23
CA TYR A 446 23.15 24.20 -25.44
C TYR A 446 22.14 24.37 -26.56
N LEU A 447 20.94 23.78 -26.42
CA LEU A 447 19.88 23.85 -27.42
C LEU A 447 18.54 24.22 -26.74
N PRO A 448 18.50 25.30 -25.94
CA PRO A 448 17.27 25.67 -25.23
C PRO A 448 16.15 25.90 -26.25
N LEU A 449 14.98 25.32 -26.01
CA LEU A 449 13.84 25.50 -26.89
C LEU A 449 13.34 26.93 -26.77
N ALA A 450 13.29 27.64 -27.90
CA ALA A 450 12.81 29.00 -27.97
C ALA A 450 11.61 29.07 -28.93
N ILE A 451 10.75 30.06 -28.72
CA ILE A 451 9.67 30.35 -29.65
C ILE A 451 10.27 31.27 -30.71
N PRO A 452 10.18 30.94 -32.01
CA PRO A 452 10.73 31.78 -33.07
C PRO A 452 10.14 33.19 -32.97
N GLU A 453 10.99 34.20 -33.14
CA GLU A 453 10.50 35.57 -33.31
C GLU A 453 9.59 35.57 -34.52
N VAL A 454 8.28 35.78 -34.31
CA VAL A 454 7.38 36.00 -35.43
C VAL A 454 7.79 37.35 -36.02
N PRO A 455 8.27 37.42 -37.27
CA PRO A 455 8.64 38.70 -37.85
C PRO A 455 7.40 39.59 -37.77
N THR A 456 7.55 40.80 -37.22
CA THR A 456 6.46 41.79 -37.03
C THR A 456 5.65 42.05 -38.31
N ILE A 457 6.20 41.72 -39.47
CA ILE A 457 5.57 41.74 -40.80
C ILE A 457 4.36 40.77 -40.90
N PHE A 458 4.36 39.61 -40.23
CA PHE A 458 3.22 38.68 -40.28
C PHE A 458 2.03 39.14 -39.42
N LEU A 459 2.30 39.87 -38.33
CA LEU A 459 1.26 40.53 -37.52
C LEU A 459 0.60 41.68 -38.30
N SER A 460 1.37 42.44 -39.09
CA SER A 460 0.82 43.51 -39.92
C SER A 460 -0.04 42.98 -41.07
N ILE A 461 0.37 41.89 -41.73
CA ILE A 461 -0.42 41.23 -42.79
C ILE A 461 -1.70 40.61 -42.21
N GLY A 462 -1.64 39.97 -41.05
CA GLY A 462 -2.83 39.43 -40.36
C GLY A 462 -3.85 40.49 -39.97
N MET A 463 -3.41 41.65 -39.46
CA MET A 463 -4.27 42.80 -39.20
C MET A 463 -4.78 43.47 -40.50
N MET A 464 -4.00 43.45 -41.58
CA MET A 464 -4.44 43.91 -42.91
C MET A 464 -5.56 43.02 -43.47
N PHE A 465 -5.46 41.70 -43.34
CA PHE A 465 -6.52 40.78 -43.77
C PHE A 465 -7.80 40.92 -42.93
N LEU A 466 -7.68 41.08 -41.61
CA LEU A 466 -8.83 41.36 -40.72
C LEU A 466 -9.52 42.69 -41.04
N SER A 467 -8.75 43.74 -41.36
CA SER A 467 -9.31 45.04 -41.76
C SER A 467 -9.99 45.00 -43.15
N LEU A 468 -9.42 44.27 -44.12
CA LEU A 468 -10.04 44.00 -45.43
C LEU A 468 -11.34 43.18 -45.32
N LEU A 469 -11.41 42.20 -44.42
CA LEU A 469 -12.62 41.45 -44.10
C LEU A 469 -13.70 42.33 -43.43
N SER A 470 -13.29 43.30 -42.60
CA SER A 470 -14.22 44.27 -42.00
C SER A 470 -14.78 45.29 -43.01
N MET A 471 -13.98 45.68 -44.01
CA MET A 471 -14.43 46.56 -45.10
C MET A 471 -15.41 45.87 -46.05
N LYS A 472 -15.19 44.57 -46.37
CA LYS A 472 -16.15 43.79 -47.16
C LYS A 472 -17.52 43.63 -46.49
N ARG A 473 -17.57 43.65 -45.15
CA ARG A 473 -18.83 43.59 -44.38
C ARG A 473 -19.61 44.91 -44.31
N LYS A 474 -19.03 46.03 -44.76
CA LYS A 474 -19.71 47.35 -44.84
C LYS A 474 -20.20 47.71 -46.25
N ILE A 475 -19.91 46.89 -47.26
CA ILE A 475 -20.27 47.14 -48.67
C ILE A 475 -21.40 46.20 -49.16
N ASN A 476 -21.90 45.28 -48.32
CA ASN A 476 -23.06 44.44 -48.64
C ASN A 476 -24.27 44.81 -47.82
#